data_AF-A0A7H2WTV7-F1
#
_entry.id   AF-A0A7H2WTV7-F1
#
_cell.length_a   1.000
_cell.length_b   1.000
_cell.length_c   1.000
_cell.angle_alpha   90.00
_cell.angle_beta   90.00
_cell.angle_gamma   90.00
#
_symmetry.space_group_name_H-M   'P 1'
#
loop_
_entity.id
_entity.type
_entity.pdbx_description
1 polymer ?
#
loop_
_entity_poly.entity_id
_entity_poly.type
_entity_poly.pdbx_seq_one_letter_code
_entity_poly.pdbx_strand_id
1 'polypeptide(L)'
;MRIFDTTENVYNPVDAIIKHGFAVISGTKTPVVKYASRIKKCLKPYKKIDPHLSMHVNIPNHGYLYFVYDQNRLNHSELEKTIQEIGLHHP
;
A
#
# COMPACT_ATOMS: atom_id res chain seq x y z
N MET A 1 3.01 -9.27 6.86
CA MET A 1 2.84 -8.43 5.66
C MET A 1 4.23 -8.09 5.14
N ARG A 2 4.44 -7.97 3.82
CA ARG A 2 5.72 -7.53 3.23
C ARG A 2 5.54 -6.23 2.46
N ILE A 3 6.65 -5.57 2.15
CA ILE A 3 6.70 -4.39 1.29
C ILE A 3 6.79 -4.86 -0.17
N PHE A 4 6.04 -4.24 -1.06
CA PHE A 4 6.01 -4.54 -2.50
C PHE A 4 6.83 -3.52 -3.29
N ASP A 5 7.63 -3.96 -4.25
CA ASP A 5 8.29 -3.08 -5.21
C ASP A 5 7.34 -2.73 -6.38
N THR A 6 7.53 -1.55 -6.98
CA THR A 6 6.76 -1.11 -8.16
C THR A 6 6.98 -1.95 -9.43
N THR A 7 8.03 -2.76 -9.45
CA THR A 7 8.36 -3.69 -10.55
C THR A 7 7.64 -5.04 -10.44
N GLU A 8 7.02 -5.32 -9.28
CA GLU A 8 6.33 -6.58 -9.05
C GLU A 8 5.01 -6.72 -9.81
N ASN A 9 4.47 -7.93 -9.78
CA ASN A 9 3.12 -8.20 -10.27
C ASN A 9 2.08 -7.45 -9.43
N VAL A 10 1.24 -6.65 -10.11
CA VAL A 10 0.17 -5.85 -9.50
C VAL A 10 -0.84 -6.68 -8.72
N TYR A 11 -1.01 -7.98 -9.02
CA TYR A 11 -1.94 -8.83 -8.29
C TYR A 11 -1.48 -9.12 -6.85
N ASN A 12 -0.17 -9.09 -6.58
CA ASN A 12 0.37 -9.29 -5.22
C ASN A 12 -0.20 -8.28 -4.20
N PRO A 13 -0.11 -6.95 -4.43
CA PRO A 13 -0.72 -5.98 -3.52
C PRO A 13 -2.25 -5.97 -3.60
N VAL A 14 -2.86 -6.33 -4.73
CA VAL A 14 -4.33 -6.44 -4.84
C VAL A 14 -4.87 -7.51 -3.88
N ASP A 15 -4.25 -8.69 -3.87
CA ASP A 15 -4.64 -9.78 -2.98
C ASP A 15 -4.45 -9.40 -1.50
N ALA A 16 -3.36 -8.69 -1.19
CA ALA A 16 -3.13 -8.14 0.15
C ALA A 16 -4.23 -7.15 0.57
N ILE A 17 -4.67 -6.26 -0.33
CA ILE A 17 -5.76 -5.31 -0.03
C ILE A 17 -7.09 -6.03 0.18
N ILE A 18 -7.41 -7.02 -0.65
CA ILE A 18 -8.65 -7.82 -0.48
C ILE A 18 -8.64 -8.55 0.86
N LYS A 19 -7.52 -9.19 1.20
CA LYS A 19 -7.39 -10.02 2.40
C LYS A 19 -7.28 -9.19 3.68
N HIS A 20 -6.41 -8.19 3.68
CA HIS A 20 -5.96 -7.47 4.88
C HIS A 20 -6.44 -6.01 4.92
N GLY A 21 -7.02 -5.50 3.83
CA GLY A 21 -7.49 -4.11 3.73
C GLY A 21 -6.41 -3.12 3.28
N PHE A 22 -5.14 -3.52 3.16
CA PHE A 22 -4.07 -2.64 2.68
C PHE A 22 -2.87 -3.39 2.08
N ALA A 23 -2.02 -2.65 1.36
CA ALA A 23 -0.72 -3.06 0.87
C ALA A 23 0.29 -1.91 1.00
N VAL A 24 1.55 -2.24 1.31
CA VAL A 24 2.67 -1.28 1.46
C VAL A 24 3.59 -1.40 0.26
N ILE A 25 3.96 -0.28 -0.34
CA ILE A 25 4.72 -0.20 -1.59
C ILE A 25 5.95 0.69 -1.36
N SER A 26 7.13 0.17 -1.67
CA SER A 26 8.37 0.96 -1.69
C SER A 26 8.61 1.54 -3.08
N GLY A 27 9.13 2.76 -3.13
CA GLY A 27 9.60 3.37 -4.37
C GLY A 27 9.49 4.88 -4.35
N THR A 28 9.92 5.50 -5.45
CA THR A 28 9.76 6.95 -5.61
C THR A 28 8.33 7.30 -6.03
N LYS A 29 7.92 8.55 -5.76
CA LYS A 29 6.55 9.03 -5.97
C LYS A 29 5.96 8.68 -7.34
N THR A 30 6.70 8.97 -8.41
CA THR A 30 6.19 8.81 -9.78
C THR A 30 5.93 7.34 -10.16
N PRO A 31 6.89 6.40 -9.99
CA PRO A 31 6.64 4.97 -10.14
C PRO A 31 5.47 4.47 -9.29
N VAL A 32 5.40 4.87 -8.02
CA VAL A 32 4.38 4.37 -7.11
C VAL A 32 2.99 4.85 -7.49
N VAL A 33 2.81 6.12 -7.86
CA VAL A 33 1.51 6.64 -8.32
C VAL A 33 1.03 5.87 -9.57
N LYS A 34 1.92 5.57 -10.52
CA LYS A 34 1.58 4.76 -11.70
C LYS A 34 1.21 3.33 -11.32
N TYR A 35 1.97 2.71 -10.43
CA TYR A 35 1.72 1.36 -9.94
C TYR A 35 0.39 1.27 -9.16
N ALA A 36 0.17 2.18 -8.22
CA ALA A 36 -1.09 2.30 -7.47
C ALA A 36 -2.31 2.54 -8.37
N SER A 37 -2.17 3.30 -9.46
CA SER A 37 -3.24 3.44 -10.45
C SER A 37 -3.64 2.09 -11.06
N ARG A 38 -2.67 1.21 -11.36
CA ARG A 38 -2.93 -0.16 -11.85
C ARG A 38 -3.63 -1.00 -10.78
N ILE A 39 -3.17 -0.93 -9.53
CA ILE A 39 -3.83 -1.60 -8.38
C ILE A 39 -5.29 -1.17 -8.27
N LYS A 40 -5.56 0.14 -8.28
CA LYS A 40 -6.92 0.69 -8.21
C LYS A 40 -7.80 0.22 -9.37
N LYS A 41 -7.25 0.10 -10.59
CA LYS A 41 -7.98 -0.46 -11.74
C LYS A 41 -8.36 -1.92 -11.52
N CYS A 42 -7.45 -2.73 -10.98
CA CYS A 42 -7.71 -4.14 -10.64
C CYS A 42 -8.76 -4.29 -9.53
N LEU A 43 -8.89 -3.31 -8.64
CA LEU A 43 -9.86 -3.32 -7.55
C LEU A 43 -11.28 -2.87 -7.97
N LYS A 44 -11.46 -2.27 -9.16
CA LYS A 44 -12.77 -1.79 -9.64
C LYS A 44 -13.92 -2.81 -9.59
N PRO A 45 -13.71 -4.11 -9.87
CA PRO A 45 -14.79 -5.11 -9.76
C PRO A 45 -15.29 -5.31 -8.31
N TYR A 46 -14.49 -4.98 -7.31
CA TYR A 46 -14.79 -5.16 -5.89
C TYR A 46 -15.53 -3.94 -5.34
N LYS A 47 -16.85 -3.87 -5.55
CA LYS A 47 -17.70 -2.72 -5.19
C LYS A 47 -17.65 -2.26 -3.72
N LYS A 48 -17.18 -3.12 -2.80
CA LYS A 48 -17.08 -2.83 -1.37
C LYS A 48 -15.73 -2.23 -0.97
N ILE A 49 -14.74 -2.26 -1.86
CA ILE A 49 -13.40 -1.74 -1.61
C ILE A 49 -13.34 -0.33 -2.16
N ASP A 50 -12.97 0.63 -1.32
CA ASP A 50 -12.69 2.02 -1.71
C ASP A 50 -11.18 2.31 -1.58
N PRO A 51 -10.38 2.11 -2.64
CA PRO A 51 -8.94 2.13 -2.53
C PRO A 51 -8.36 3.55 -2.57
N HIS A 52 -7.71 3.94 -1.46
CA HIS A 52 -6.98 5.20 -1.33
C HIS A 52 -5.48 4.97 -1.37
N LEU A 53 -4.75 5.94 -1.92
CA LEU A 53 -3.28 5.94 -1.91
C LEU A 53 -2.83 7.02 -0.94
N SER A 54 -2.03 6.66 0.04
CA SER A 54 -1.34 7.64 0.88
C SER A 54 0.15 7.33 0.96
N MET A 55 0.90 8.30 1.48
CA MET A 55 2.35 8.26 1.61
C MET A 55 2.69 8.39 3.09
N HIS A 56 3.56 7.52 3.57
CA HIS A 56 4.16 7.66 4.88
C HIS A 56 5.63 8.08 4.71
N VAL A 57 5.99 9.16 5.39
CA VAL A 57 7.35 9.73 5.37
C VAL A 57 8.10 9.32 6.62
N ASN A 58 9.43 9.27 6.54
CA ASN A 58 10.34 9.02 7.66
C ASN A 58 10.38 7.57 8.19
N ILE A 59 10.37 6.57 7.31
CA ILE A 59 10.71 5.19 7.72
C ILE A 59 12.24 5.03 7.59
N PRO A 60 12.97 4.77 8.69
CA PRO A 60 14.40 4.48 8.64
C PRO A 60 14.67 3.33 7.64
N ASN A 61 15.72 3.44 6.82
CA ASN A 61 16.15 2.42 5.84
C ASN A 61 15.27 2.18 4.59
N HIS A 62 14.03 2.71 4.50
CA HIS A 62 13.12 2.44 3.37
C HIS A 62 12.81 3.63 2.47
N GLY A 63 13.34 4.81 2.78
CA GLY A 63 13.04 6.04 2.02
C GLY A 63 11.55 6.40 2.11
N TYR A 64 10.83 6.36 0.98
CA TYR A 64 9.39 6.62 0.93
C TYR A 64 8.60 5.31 0.86
N LEU A 65 7.72 5.12 1.84
CA LEU A 65 6.70 4.08 1.79
C LEU A 65 5.36 4.69 1.40
N TYR A 66 4.68 4.02 0.50
CA TYR A 66 3.31 4.33 0.13
C TYR A 66 2.43 3.18 0.51
N PHE A 67 1.14 3.44 0.62
CA PHE A 67 0.18 2.38 0.89
C PHE A 67 -1.10 2.62 0.15
N VAL A 68 -1.62 1.53 -0.39
CA VAL A 68 -2.98 1.48 -0.92
C VAL A 68 -3.84 0.75 0.10
N TYR A 69 -4.92 1.37 0.54
CA TYR A 69 -5.79 0.82 1.58
C TYR A 69 -7.26 1.04 1.26
N ASP A 70 -8.11 0.17 1.79
CA ASP A 70 -9.56 0.25 1.72
C ASP A 70 -10.10 1.20 2.80
N GLN A 71 -10.59 2.37 2.37
CA GLN A 71 -11.11 3.40 3.29
C GLN A 71 -12.37 2.95 4.03
N ASN A 72 -13.08 1.94 3.52
CA ASN A 72 -14.25 1.38 4.18
C ASN A 72 -13.88 0.47 5.36
N ARG A 73 -12.63 -0.01 5.44
CA ARG A 73 -12.17 -0.95 6.46
C ARG A 73 -11.17 -0.36 7.43
N LEU A 74 -10.33 0.57 6.98
CA LEU A 74 -9.19 1.06 7.75
C LEU A 74 -9.18 2.59 7.76
N ASN A 75 -8.92 3.17 8.92
CA ASN A 75 -8.62 4.59 9.01
C ASN A 75 -7.13 4.84 8.79
N HIS A 76 -6.80 6.02 8.28
CA HIS A 76 -5.42 6.38 7.94
C HIS A 76 -4.49 6.33 9.17
N SER A 77 -4.95 6.82 10.32
CA SER A 77 -4.16 6.91 11.55
C SER A 77 -3.76 5.55 12.15
N GLU A 78 -4.63 4.55 12.08
CA GLU A 78 -4.34 3.18 12.52
C GLU A 78 -3.30 2.55 11.60
N LEU A 79 -3.41 2.82 10.31
CA LEU A 79 -2.51 2.26 9.33
C LEU A 79 -1.09 2.81 9.44
N GLU A 80 -0.93 4.10 9.79
CA GLU A 80 0.40 4.67 10.01
C GLU A 80 1.19 3.91 11.08
N LYS A 81 0.54 3.52 12.20
CA LYS A 81 1.20 2.72 13.25
C LYS A 81 1.64 1.36 12.73
N THR A 82 0.75 0.66 12.03
CA THR A 82 1.07 -0.65 11.43
C THR A 82 2.21 -0.56 10.42
N ILE A 83 2.26 0.51 9.62
CA ILE A 83 3.31 0.71 8.62
C ILE A 83 4.64 1.03 9.29
N GLN A 84 4.64 1.83 10.36
CA GLN A 84 5.82 2.09 11.15
C GLN A 84 6.41 0.79 11.71
N GLU A 85 5.58 -0.10 12.25
CA GLU A 85 6.01 -1.42 12.71
C GLU A 85 6.58 -2.27 11.54
N ILE A 86 5.89 -2.33 10.41
CA ILE A 86 6.34 -3.07 9.22
C ILE A 86 7.70 -2.56 8.73
N GLY A 87 7.89 -1.24 8.67
CA GLY A 87 9.13 -0.61 8.21
C GLY A 87 10.29 -0.74 9.20
N LEU A 88 10.02 -0.85 10.50
CA LEU A 88 11.06 -1.09 11.52
C LEU A 88 11.54 -2.55 11.54
N HIS A 89 10.70 -3.51 11.11
CA HIS A 89 10.98 -4.94 11.20
C HIS A 89 11.43 -5.60 9.89
N HIS A 90 11.38 -4.90 8.76
CA HIS A 90 11.86 -5.41 7.46
C HIS A 90 13.04 -4.58 6.98
N PRO A 91 14.31 -4.92 7.29
CA PRO A 91 15.48 -4.17 6.83
C PRO A 91 15.68 -4.20 5.30
#